data_AF-A0A967YY73-F1
#
_entry.id   AF-A0A967YY73-F1
#
_cell.length_a   1.000
_cell.length_b   1.000
_cell.length_c   1.000
_cell.angle_alpha   90.00
_cell.angle_beta   90.00
_cell.angle_gamma   90.00
#
_symmetry.space_group_name_H-M   'P 1'
#
loop_
_entity.id
_entity.type
_entity.pdbx_description
1 polymer ?
#
loop_
_entity_poly.entity_id
_entity_poly.type
_entity_poly.pdbx_seq_one_letter_code
_entity_poly.pdbx_strand_id
1 'polypeptide(L)'
;MHSKQFVVFLMLSFVLGASQQSGYTFQNNNTLTVSASSMRFSRNVSVVDDHVVIWGLGADEYAWIAYPLDSVPFSNFIVEAEVSADTADNRWPEIALALNDSANIQSKQVATSVNWHVVTFEPTPPAEGDSLIFFSFTNDYSNRAKQQDLNLKVRKVTFKKADENLGTVKVSWQPNTESFLAGYKIYYGHESGNYEHEVDVGMATERVLTLDKDHPYFFAVTAYGTSPNSESDFSEEVHFEFSDEVEGDGEEDQPVDCDLNGDGDINMGDWFAFRRAMNSSQGDDRYLEKADFNADGKIDQTDENTANASCLEAWRSSN
;
A
#
# COMPACT_ATOMS: atom_id res chain seq x y z
N MET A 1 18.75 8.91 25.11
CA MET A 1 17.30 9.07 24.83
C MET A 1 17.18 10.01 23.63
N HIS A 2 17.19 9.47 22.41
CA HIS A 2 16.85 10.27 21.22
C HIS A 2 15.34 10.33 21.15
N SER A 3 14.80 11.50 21.55
CA SER A 3 13.39 11.84 21.42
C SER A 3 13.02 11.83 19.94
N LYS A 4 12.32 10.78 19.48
CA LYS A 4 11.59 10.85 18.20
C LYS A 4 10.50 11.91 18.36
N GLN A 5 10.76 13.12 17.87
CA GLN A 5 9.73 14.15 17.80
C GLN A 5 8.77 13.76 16.68
N PHE A 6 7.51 13.50 17.05
CA PHE A 6 6.43 13.33 16.10
C PHE A 6 5.99 14.72 15.64
N VAL A 7 6.23 15.05 14.37
CA VAL A 7 5.71 16.28 13.77
C VAL A 7 4.45 15.93 12.99
N VAL A 8 3.30 16.27 13.58
CA VAL A 8 2.01 16.26 12.88
C VAL A 8 1.92 17.56 12.09
N PHE A 9 1.97 17.48 10.76
CA PHE A 9 1.86 18.64 9.88
C PHE A 9 0.39 18.89 9.52
N LEU A 10 -0.15 20.04 9.94
CA LEU A 10 -1.41 20.59 9.43
C LEU A 10 -1.08 21.51 8.24
N MET A 11 -1.66 21.26 7.05
CA MET A 11 -1.50 22.14 5.88
C MET A 11 -2.84 22.48 5.21
N LEU A 12 -2.92 23.74 4.75
CA LEU A 12 -4.08 24.37 4.11
C LEU A 12 -4.46 23.68 2.79
N SER A 13 -5.74 23.35 2.65
CA SER A 13 -6.35 22.87 1.41
C SER A 13 -6.35 23.96 0.31
N PHE A 14 -5.83 23.65 -0.86
CA PHE A 14 -6.11 24.41 -2.09
C PHE A 14 -6.37 23.44 -3.25
N VAL A 15 -7.53 23.58 -3.87
CA VAL A 15 -7.93 22.87 -5.08
C VAL A 15 -7.40 23.64 -6.29
N LEU A 16 -6.64 22.99 -7.18
CA LEU A 16 -6.29 23.54 -8.48
C LEU A 16 -6.53 22.49 -9.58
N GLY A 17 -7.31 22.90 -10.57
CA GLY A 17 -7.80 22.05 -11.65
C GLY A 17 -6.72 21.59 -12.64
N ALA A 18 -6.99 20.43 -13.22
CA ALA A 18 -6.16 19.72 -14.18
C ALA A 18 -5.77 20.58 -15.39
N SER A 19 -4.46 20.77 -15.58
CA SER A 19 -3.86 21.04 -16.88
C SER A 19 -2.53 20.28 -16.93
N GLN A 20 -2.21 19.67 -18.08
CA GLN A 20 -0.97 18.90 -18.30
C GLN A 20 0.23 19.64 -17.72
N GLN A 21 0.80 19.13 -16.62
CA GLN A 21 1.93 19.75 -15.96
C GLN A 21 3.23 19.29 -16.65
N SER A 22 4.06 20.25 -17.04
CA SER A 22 5.41 20.00 -17.55
C SER A 22 6.23 19.17 -16.56
N GLY A 23 6.88 18.09 -17.03
CA GLY A 23 7.90 17.29 -16.32
C GLY A 23 7.40 16.05 -15.54
N TYR A 24 6.19 15.58 -15.88
CA TYR A 24 5.70 14.24 -15.59
C TYR A 24 5.95 13.33 -16.80
N THR A 25 6.56 12.17 -16.60
CA THR A 25 6.80 11.19 -17.67
C THR A 25 6.22 9.83 -17.28
N PHE A 26 5.21 9.39 -18.03
CA PHE A 26 4.67 8.04 -17.92
C PHE A 26 5.54 7.07 -18.74
N GLN A 27 5.99 5.99 -18.11
CA GLN A 27 6.80 4.96 -18.76
C GLN A 27 6.13 3.61 -18.60
N ASN A 28 5.48 3.14 -19.66
CA ASN A 28 4.58 1.99 -19.63
C ASN A 28 3.43 2.26 -18.62
N ASN A 29 2.30 1.56 -18.72
CA ASN A 29 1.14 1.85 -17.87
C ASN A 29 1.37 1.57 -16.37
N ASN A 30 2.62 1.39 -15.90
CA ASN A 30 2.98 0.96 -14.56
C ASN A 30 3.99 1.91 -13.87
N THR A 31 4.44 2.99 -14.52
CA THR A 31 5.46 3.89 -13.94
C THR A 31 5.19 5.35 -14.24
N LEU A 32 5.23 6.18 -13.20
CA LEU A 32 5.25 7.64 -13.30
C LEU A 32 6.57 8.17 -12.74
N THR A 33 7.33 8.86 -13.58
CA THR A 33 8.51 9.63 -13.17
C THR A 33 8.17 11.10 -13.06
N VAL A 34 8.58 11.74 -11.97
CA VAL A 34 8.47 13.20 -11.81
C VAL A 34 9.85 13.84 -11.72
N SER A 35 10.10 14.81 -12.59
CA SER A 35 11.36 15.56 -12.63
C SER A 35 11.44 16.62 -11.54
N ALA A 36 12.66 16.99 -11.13
CA ALA A 36 12.91 18.04 -10.14
C ALA A 36 12.21 19.37 -10.46
N SER A 37 12.11 19.73 -11.75
CA SER A 37 11.46 20.96 -12.21
C SER A 37 9.95 21.03 -11.99
N SER A 38 9.29 19.88 -11.78
CA SER A 38 7.84 19.78 -11.57
C SER A 38 7.44 19.80 -10.11
N MET A 39 8.43 19.73 -9.20
CA MET A 39 8.23 19.61 -7.77
C MET A 39 7.77 20.94 -7.16
N ARG A 40 6.85 20.89 -6.20
CA ARG A 40 6.49 22.03 -5.33
C ARG A 40 7.23 21.86 -4.02
N PHE A 41 7.91 22.90 -3.54
CA PHE A 41 8.80 22.79 -2.39
C PHE A 41 8.62 23.90 -1.35
N SER A 42 8.99 23.60 -0.10
CA SER A 42 9.04 24.58 1.00
C SER A 42 10.30 25.48 0.93
N ARG A 43 10.53 26.34 1.94
CA ARG A 43 11.69 27.25 1.95
C ARG A 43 13.02 26.46 1.90
N ASN A 44 14.08 27.12 1.44
CA ASN A 44 15.47 26.58 1.37
C ASN A 44 15.68 25.43 0.37
N VAL A 45 14.88 25.41 -0.69
CA VAL A 45 15.02 24.47 -1.79
C VAL A 45 15.33 25.22 -3.08
N SER A 46 16.29 24.72 -3.85
CA SER A 46 16.60 25.24 -5.19
C SER A 46 16.76 24.12 -6.19
N VAL A 47 16.34 24.35 -7.44
CA VAL A 47 16.63 23.44 -8.55
C VAL A 47 17.97 23.84 -9.17
N VAL A 48 18.92 22.90 -9.21
CA VAL A 48 20.27 23.07 -9.78
C VAL A 48 20.50 21.90 -10.72
N ASP A 49 20.91 22.13 -11.97
CA ASP A 49 21.33 21.08 -12.92
C ASP A 49 20.46 19.80 -12.88
N ASP A 50 19.14 19.98 -12.99
CA ASP A 50 18.11 18.92 -13.03
C ASP A 50 17.93 18.10 -11.73
N HIS A 51 18.36 18.62 -10.59
CA HIS A 51 18.05 18.04 -9.28
C HIS A 51 17.64 19.11 -8.26
N VAL A 52 16.87 18.69 -7.27
CA VAL A 52 16.48 19.51 -6.14
C VAL A 52 17.58 19.47 -5.10
N VAL A 53 18.09 20.64 -4.69
CA VAL A 53 19.04 20.80 -3.60
C VAL A 53 18.30 21.42 -2.42
N ILE A 54 18.40 20.74 -1.29
CA ILE A 54 17.84 21.17 -0.02
C ILE A 54 18.99 21.72 0.81
N TRP A 55 19.00 23.04 1.00
CA TRP A 55 20.04 23.73 1.75
C TRP A 55 19.76 23.63 3.25
N GLY A 56 20.73 23.13 4.01
CA GLY A 56 20.59 23.03 5.46
C GLY A 56 20.97 24.32 6.18
N LEU A 57 20.04 24.95 6.92
CA LEU A 57 20.39 26.03 7.85
C LEU A 57 20.19 25.68 9.35
N GLY A 58 19.82 24.43 9.68
CA GLY A 58 19.82 23.91 11.05
C GLY A 58 18.80 22.80 11.32
N ALA A 59 18.86 22.23 12.54
CA ALA A 59 18.18 21.01 13.01
C ALA A 59 16.65 20.91 12.87
N ASP A 60 15.96 21.98 12.48
CA ASP A 60 14.49 22.04 12.51
C ASP A 60 13.89 22.53 11.19
N GLU A 61 14.67 22.53 10.11
CA GLU A 61 14.19 22.93 8.79
C GLU A 61 13.70 21.72 7.99
N TYR A 62 12.38 21.56 7.97
CA TYR A 62 11.71 20.55 7.15
C TYR A 62 11.53 21.10 5.73
N ALA A 63 12.34 20.58 4.81
CA ALA A 63 12.05 20.71 3.40
C ALA A 63 11.01 19.66 3.02
N TRP A 64 10.04 20.02 2.19
CA TRP A 64 9.10 19.03 1.67
C TRP A 64 8.82 19.23 0.20
N ILE A 65 8.44 18.14 -0.45
CA ILE A 65 7.91 18.11 -1.80
C ILE A 65 6.56 17.42 -1.78
N ALA A 66 5.56 18.00 -2.45
CA ALA A 66 4.21 17.44 -2.52
C ALA A 66 3.82 17.13 -3.97
N TYR A 67 3.14 15.99 -4.16
CA TYR A 67 2.53 15.63 -5.44
C TYR A 67 1.03 15.36 -5.28
N PRO A 68 0.20 15.81 -6.24
CA PRO A 68 -1.19 15.40 -6.33
C PRO A 68 -1.32 13.89 -6.50
N LEU A 69 -2.12 13.25 -5.65
CA LEU A 69 -2.34 11.80 -5.70
C LEU A 69 -3.18 11.40 -6.92
N ASP A 70 -4.07 12.29 -7.39
CA ASP A 70 -4.87 12.13 -8.62
C ASP A 70 -4.02 11.93 -9.89
N SER A 71 -2.73 12.30 -9.82
CA SER A 71 -1.77 12.13 -10.90
C SER A 71 -1.11 10.75 -10.90
N VAL A 72 -1.27 9.97 -9.82
CA VAL A 72 -0.78 8.59 -9.70
C VAL A 72 -1.91 7.64 -10.12
N PRO A 73 -1.78 6.93 -11.26
CA PRO A 73 -2.88 6.15 -11.82
C PRO A 73 -3.07 4.77 -11.16
N PHE A 74 -2.50 4.55 -9.97
CA PHE A 74 -2.51 3.28 -9.25
C PHE A 74 -2.98 3.49 -7.82
N SER A 75 -3.86 2.60 -7.34
CA SER A 75 -4.30 2.56 -5.94
C SER A 75 -3.20 2.06 -5.00
N ASN A 76 -2.33 1.17 -5.47
CA ASN A 76 -1.18 0.69 -4.73
C ASN A 76 0.12 0.93 -5.50
N PHE A 77 1.13 1.50 -4.83
CA PHE A 77 2.37 1.90 -5.49
C PHE A 77 3.57 1.87 -4.55
N ILE A 78 4.73 1.59 -5.15
CA ILE A 78 6.05 1.76 -4.56
C ILE A 78 6.61 3.11 -5.01
N VAL A 79 7.37 3.75 -4.13
CA VAL A 79 8.02 5.01 -4.40
C VAL A 79 9.53 4.86 -4.31
N GLU A 80 10.23 5.28 -5.35
CA GLU A 80 11.69 5.33 -5.38
C GLU A 80 12.18 6.77 -5.49
N ALA A 81 12.98 7.20 -4.52
CA ALA A 81 13.68 8.49 -4.54
C ALA A 81 15.16 8.27 -4.83
N GLU A 82 15.66 8.88 -5.90
CA GLU A 82 17.07 8.90 -6.22
C GLU A 82 17.75 10.10 -5.57
N VAL A 83 18.61 9.83 -4.60
CA VAL A 83 19.17 10.83 -3.70
C VAL A 83 20.67 10.73 -3.54
N SER A 84 21.29 11.85 -3.25
CA SER A 84 22.70 11.97 -2.87
C SER A 84 22.81 12.98 -1.75
N ALA A 85 23.75 12.78 -0.83
CA ALA A 85 23.97 13.69 0.28
C ALA A 85 25.46 14.03 0.38
N ASP A 86 25.77 15.29 0.65
CA ASP A 86 27.15 15.74 0.84
C ASP A 86 27.80 15.03 2.04
N THR A 87 29.10 14.77 1.95
CA THR A 87 29.84 13.90 2.88
C THR A 87 30.39 14.70 4.05
N ALA A 88 29.79 14.58 5.24
CA ALA A 88 30.40 15.07 6.46
C ALA A 88 30.00 14.26 7.71
N ASP A 89 30.99 14.00 8.58
CA ASP A 89 30.86 13.53 9.97
C ASP A 89 30.02 12.24 10.23
N ASN A 90 29.81 11.35 9.25
CA ASN A 90 29.07 10.08 9.39
C ASN A 90 27.66 10.24 10.00
N ARG A 91 27.01 11.41 9.82
CA ARG A 91 25.62 11.63 10.23
C ARG A 91 24.72 11.62 9.01
N TRP A 92 23.62 10.86 9.10
CA TRP A 92 22.78 10.50 7.97
C TRP A 92 21.57 11.45 7.89
N PRO A 93 21.31 12.12 6.75
CA PRO A 93 20.04 12.80 6.56
C PRO A 93 18.90 11.78 6.47
N GLU A 94 17.68 12.21 6.83
CA GLU A 94 16.50 11.35 6.81
C GLU A 94 15.50 11.86 5.77
N ILE A 95 14.93 10.91 5.04
CA ILE A 95 13.81 11.15 4.13
C ILE A 95 12.60 10.49 4.76
N ALA A 96 11.53 11.24 4.87
CA ALA A 96 10.23 10.73 5.26
C ALA A 96 9.23 10.88 4.12
N LEU A 97 8.31 9.92 4.05
CA LEU A 97 7.18 9.90 3.14
C LEU A 97 5.91 9.81 3.98
N ALA A 98 4.92 10.63 3.63
CA ALA A 98 3.62 10.67 4.27
C ALA A 98 2.52 10.97 3.24
N LEU A 99 1.30 10.45 3.45
CA LEU A 99 0.09 10.94 2.76
C LEU A 99 -0.62 11.95 3.67
N ASN A 100 -1.26 12.96 3.08
CA ASN A 100 -1.71 14.17 3.79
C ASN A 100 -2.66 13.93 4.95
N ASP A 101 -3.44 12.85 4.94
CA ASP A 101 -4.35 12.48 6.02
C ASP A 101 -4.01 11.12 6.65
N SER A 102 -2.98 10.42 6.14
CA SER A 102 -2.45 9.22 6.76
C SER A 102 -1.58 9.56 7.99
N ALA A 103 -1.86 8.91 9.13
CA ALA A 103 -0.96 8.94 10.29
C ALA A 103 0.33 8.13 10.05
N ASN A 104 0.49 7.52 8.88
CA ASN A 104 1.55 6.58 8.55
C ASN A 104 2.71 7.31 7.87
N ILE A 105 3.76 7.57 8.65
CA ILE A 105 4.99 8.18 8.16
C ILE A 105 6.03 7.09 8.04
N GLN A 106 6.53 6.86 6.82
CA GLN A 106 7.70 6.01 6.59
C GLN A 106 8.94 6.88 6.54
N SER A 107 9.98 6.54 7.31
CA SER A 107 11.24 7.27 7.26
C SER A 107 12.44 6.35 7.03
N LYS A 108 13.40 6.83 6.23
CA LYS A 108 14.62 6.11 5.87
C LYS A 108 15.82 7.02 5.97
N GLN A 109 16.89 6.52 6.59
CA GLN A 109 18.18 7.19 6.61
C GLN A 109 18.87 7.04 5.26
N VAL A 110 19.47 8.13 4.79
CA VAL A 110 20.20 8.18 3.52
C VAL A 110 21.69 8.10 3.79
N ALA A 111 22.37 7.25 3.02
CA ALA A 111 23.81 7.18 3.10
C ALA A 111 24.49 8.48 2.63
N THR A 112 25.39 9.09 3.43
CA THR A 112 26.19 10.23 2.98
C THR A 112 27.16 9.77 1.89
N SER A 113 26.96 10.29 0.69
CA SER A 113 27.63 9.81 -0.52
C SER A 113 27.42 10.78 -1.67
N VAL A 114 28.51 11.07 -2.38
CA VAL A 114 28.47 11.82 -3.64
C VAL A 114 27.87 11.01 -4.79
N ASN A 115 27.81 9.67 -4.66
CA ASN A 115 27.09 8.81 -5.58
C ASN A 115 25.58 8.84 -5.26
N TRP A 116 24.77 8.74 -6.31
CA TRP A 116 23.33 8.61 -6.23
C TRP A 116 22.92 7.23 -5.73
N HIS A 117 21.94 7.19 -4.84
CA HIS A 117 21.35 6.00 -4.25
C HIS A 117 19.84 6.02 -4.44
N VAL A 118 19.23 4.85 -4.58
CA VAL A 118 17.77 4.71 -4.61
C VAL A 118 17.29 4.35 -3.21
N VAL A 119 16.37 5.16 -2.69
CA VAL A 119 15.63 4.89 -1.46
C VAL A 119 14.21 4.50 -1.84
N THR A 120 13.81 3.29 -1.50
CA THR A 120 12.48 2.74 -1.81
C THR A 120 11.55 2.88 -0.61
N PHE A 121 10.31 3.32 -0.82
CA PHE A 121 9.23 3.36 0.16
C PHE A 121 8.06 2.53 -0.36
N GLU A 122 7.35 1.88 0.56
CA GLU A 122 6.19 1.03 0.28
C GLU A 122 5.01 1.60 1.08
N PRO A 123 4.49 2.79 0.70
CA PRO A 123 3.42 3.43 1.46
C PRO A 123 2.21 2.50 1.59
N THR A 124 1.46 2.66 2.67
CA THR A 124 0.12 2.07 2.73
C THR A 124 -0.75 2.63 1.60
N PRO A 125 -1.70 1.83 1.07
CA PRO A 125 -2.68 2.34 0.13
C PRO A 125 -3.33 3.63 0.63
N PRO A 126 -3.58 4.62 -0.25
CA PRO A 126 -4.20 5.87 0.16
C PRO A 126 -5.59 5.65 0.74
N ALA A 127 -5.89 6.32 1.86
CA ALA A 127 -7.20 6.28 2.49
C ALA A 127 -8.17 7.28 1.83
N GLU A 128 -9.46 7.14 2.11
CA GLU A 128 -10.46 8.13 1.72
C GLU A 128 -10.09 9.52 2.28
N GLY A 129 -9.94 10.50 1.39
CA GLY A 129 -9.51 11.87 1.74
C GLY A 129 -8.06 12.20 1.42
N ASP A 130 -7.20 11.18 1.22
CA ASP A 130 -5.84 11.43 0.76
C ASP A 130 -5.86 12.03 -0.66
N SER A 131 -5.18 13.17 -0.82
CA SER A 131 -5.12 13.94 -2.06
C SER A 131 -3.70 14.35 -2.42
N LEU A 132 -2.75 14.22 -1.49
CA LEU A 132 -1.35 14.58 -1.66
C LEU A 132 -0.44 13.54 -1.03
N ILE A 133 0.67 13.26 -1.72
CA ILE A 133 1.82 12.59 -1.15
C ILE A 133 2.93 13.60 -0.85
N PHE A 134 3.43 13.57 0.37
CA PHE A 134 4.51 14.41 0.87
C PHE A 134 5.79 13.62 1.03
N PHE A 135 6.87 14.19 0.54
CA PHE A 135 8.23 13.81 0.88
C PHE A 135 8.77 14.89 1.77
N SER A 136 9.06 14.58 3.03
CA SER A 136 9.81 15.47 3.90
C SER A 136 11.26 15.03 3.96
N PHE A 137 12.13 16.02 4.07
CA PHE A 137 13.56 15.85 4.04
C PHE A 137 14.09 16.61 5.24
N THR A 138 14.73 15.89 6.15
CA THR A 138 15.32 16.48 7.34
C THR A 138 16.84 16.39 7.24
N ASN A 139 17.44 17.52 7.53
CA ASN A 139 18.87 17.59 7.79
C ASN A 139 19.05 17.61 9.31
N ASP A 140 19.53 16.52 9.90
CA ASP A 140 19.71 16.35 11.35
C ASP A 140 20.92 17.15 11.92
N TYR A 141 21.05 18.41 11.51
CA TYR A 141 22.21 19.23 11.86
C TYR A 141 21.90 20.29 12.92
N SER A 142 22.06 19.91 14.20
CA SER A 142 21.83 20.81 15.35
C SER A 142 22.98 21.75 15.69
N ASN A 143 24.14 21.66 15.04
CA ASN A 143 25.32 22.45 15.43
C ASN A 143 25.60 23.64 14.50
N ARG A 144 24.98 24.79 14.79
CA ARG A 144 25.19 26.06 14.06
C ARG A 144 26.66 26.52 13.97
N ALA A 145 27.56 26.02 14.82
CA ALA A 145 28.97 26.43 14.85
C ALA A 145 29.85 25.73 13.80
N LYS A 146 29.36 24.64 13.19
CA LYS A 146 30.07 23.87 12.17
C LYS A 146 29.23 23.84 10.90
N GLN A 147 28.89 24.98 10.31
CA GLN A 147 28.17 25.10 9.02
C GLN A 147 28.85 24.27 7.91
N GLN A 148 28.62 22.97 7.90
CA GLN A 148 29.00 22.06 6.84
C GLN A 148 27.73 21.86 6.06
N ASP A 149 27.77 22.20 4.78
CA ASP A 149 26.63 22.14 3.88
C ASP A 149 26.24 20.67 3.67
N LEU A 150 25.45 20.11 4.58
CA LEU A 150 24.83 18.80 4.42
C LEU A 150 23.62 18.95 3.51
N ASN A 151 23.88 19.18 2.22
CA ASN A 151 22.79 19.29 1.27
C ASN A 151 22.29 17.89 0.93
N LEU A 152 20.99 17.69 1.02
CA LEU A 152 20.34 16.55 0.39
C LEU A 152 19.98 16.96 -1.05
N LYS A 153 20.35 16.09 -1.98
CA LYS A 153 20.08 16.24 -3.41
C LYS A 153 19.08 15.17 -3.81
N VAL A 154 18.03 15.56 -4.51
CA VAL A 154 17.00 14.66 -5.02
C VAL A 154 16.92 14.86 -6.53
N ARG A 155 17.30 13.84 -7.28
CA ARG A 155 17.31 13.91 -8.76
C ARG A 155 15.99 13.46 -9.36
N LYS A 156 15.42 12.39 -8.82
CA LYS A 156 14.29 11.71 -9.43
C LYS A 156 13.39 11.10 -8.36
N VAL A 157 12.09 11.24 -8.52
CA VAL A 157 11.09 10.47 -7.80
C VAL A 157 10.31 9.64 -8.80
N THR A 158 10.19 8.35 -8.53
CA THR A 158 9.51 7.38 -9.40
C THR A 158 8.42 6.68 -8.60
N PHE A 159 7.19 6.71 -9.11
CA PHE A 159 6.08 5.90 -8.64
C PHE A 159 5.98 4.69 -9.55
N LYS A 160 5.99 3.49 -8.96
CA LYS A 160 5.79 2.23 -9.65
C LYS A 160 4.51 1.60 -9.14
N LYS A 161 3.67 1.08 -10.03
CA LYS A 161 2.56 0.22 -9.62
C LYS A 161 3.14 -0.91 -8.75
N ALA A 162 2.59 -1.10 -7.55
CA ALA A 162 2.98 -2.22 -6.71
C ALA A 162 2.55 -3.52 -7.40
N ASP A 163 3.30 -4.59 -7.21
CA ASP A 163 2.88 -5.90 -7.71
C ASP A 163 1.65 -6.35 -6.90
N GLU A 164 0.48 -6.37 -7.55
CA GLU A 164 -0.79 -6.70 -6.91
C GLU A 164 -0.84 -8.17 -6.46
N ASN A 165 0.01 -9.01 -7.05
CA ASN A 165 0.18 -10.41 -6.68
C ASN A 165 1.08 -10.58 -5.46
N LEU A 166 1.62 -9.53 -4.85
CA LEU A 166 2.37 -9.64 -3.60
C LEU A 166 1.51 -9.28 -2.39
N GLY A 167 1.57 -10.10 -1.35
CA GLY A 167 0.95 -9.88 -0.04
C GLY A 167 1.96 -9.93 1.09
N THR A 168 1.58 -9.45 2.28
CA THR A 168 2.46 -9.50 3.46
C THR A 168 1.97 -10.51 4.50
N VAL A 169 2.89 -11.29 5.05
CA VAL A 169 2.63 -12.29 6.09
C VAL A 169 3.51 -11.98 7.31
N LYS A 170 2.88 -11.84 8.48
CA LYS A 170 3.60 -11.72 9.75
C LYS A 170 3.77 -13.11 10.37
N VAL A 171 5.01 -13.59 10.39
CA VAL A 171 5.40 -14.83 11.07
C VAL A 171 5.89 -14.48 12.47
N SER A 172 5.37 -15.12 13.51
CA SER A 172 5.77 -14.88 14.90
C SER A 172 5.75 -16.18 15.72
N TRP A 173 6.67 -16.31 16.67
CA TRP A 173 6.79 -17.50 17.53
C TRP A 173 7.10 -17.12 18.97
N GLN A 174 6.95 -18.10 19.86
CA GLN A 174 7.33 -17.95 21.26
C GLN A 174 8.85 -18.06 21.41
N PRO A 175 9.50 -17.12 22.13
CA PRO A 175 10.95 -17.18 22.34
C PRO A 175 11.33 -18.37 23.22
N ASN A 176 12.42 -19.04 22.88
CA ASN A 176 13.06 -20.00 23.74
C ASN A 176 13.92 -19.31 24.84
N THR A 177 14.35 -20.08 25.85
CA THR A 177 15.00 -19.54 27.07
C THR A 177 16.39 -20.11 27.34
N GLU A 178 16.94 -20.91 26.43
CA GLU A 178 18.25 -21.53 26.59
C GLU A 178 19.35 -20.47 26.58
N SER A 179 20.33 -20.63 27.48
CA SER A 179 21.41 -19.65 27.69
C SER A 179 22.38 -19.51 26.52
N PHE A 180 22.35 -20.45 25.57
CA PHE A 180 23.23 -20.46 24.40
C PHE A 180 22.51 -20.12 23.10
N LEU A 181 21.26 -19.68 23.15
CA LEU A 181 20.48 -19.20 21.99
C LEU A 181 21.19 -17.99 21.35
N ALA A 182 21.42 -18.06 20.04
CA ALA A 182 22.08 -17.01 19.26
C ALA A 182 21.15 -16.39 18.21
N GLY A 183 20.10 -17.10 17.78
CA GLY A 183 19.07 -16.55 16.90
C GLY A 183 18.06 -17.57 16.43
N TYR A 184 17.25 -17.16 15.45
CA TYR A 184 16.26 -17.97 14.78
C TYR A 184 16.39 -17.84 13.27
N LYS A 185 15.95 -18.89 12.57
CA LYS A 185 15.72 -18.86 11.12
C LYS A 185 14.28 -19.23 10.81
N ILE A 186 13.71 -18.53 9.84
CA ILE A 186 12.41 -18.87 9.25
C ILE A 186 12.68 -19.64 7.96
N TYR A 187 11.98 -20.75 7.78
CA TYR A 187 12.00 -21.57 6.58
C TYR A 187 10.62 -21.58 5.94
N TYR A 188 10.56 -21.46 4.62
CA TYR A 188 9.29 -21.54 3.90
C TYR A 188 9.43 -22.04 2.47
N GLY A 189 8.34 -22.61 1.95
CA GLY A 189 8.22 -23.13 0.59
C GLY A 189 6.77 -23.45 0.23
N HIS A 190 6.55 -23.97 -0.98
CA HIS A 190 5.22 -24.23 -1.53
C HIS A 190 4.70 -25.65 -1.24
N GLU A 191 5.52 -26.51 -0.65
CA GLU A 191 5.19 -27.90 -0.34
C GLU A 191 5.53 -28.22 1.12
N SER A 192 4.64 -28.95 1.80
CA SER A 192 4.84 -29.37 3.19
C SER A 192 6.15 -30.15 3.36
N GLY A 193 6.98 -29.71 4.32
CA GLY A 193 8.30 -30.28 4.61
C GLY A 193 9.39 -29.98 3.56
N ASN A 194 9.11 -29.19 2.52
CA ASN A 194 10.07 -28.81 1.49
C ASN A 194 10.20 -27.27 1.42
N TYR A 195 11.19 -26.75 2.13
CA TYR A 195 11.44 -25.31 2.25
C TYR A 195 12.51 -24.85 1.25
N GLU A 196 12.11 -24.00 0.30
CA GLU A 196 12.99 -23.46 -0.74
C GLU A 196 13.74 -22.20 -0.28
N HIS A 197 13.23 -21.56 0.78
CA HIS A 197 13.73 -20.29 1.28
C HIS A 197 14.06 -20.37 2.78
N GLU A 198 15.13 -19.69 3.18
CA GLU A 198 15.52 -19.48 4.57
C GLU A 198 15.83 -18.00 4.85
N VAL A 199 15.47 -17.52 6.04
CA VAL A 199 15.72 -16.14 6.49
C VAL A 199 16.22 -16.16 7.93
N ASP A 200 17.47 -15.74 8.14
CA ASP A 200 18.02 -15.49 9.49
C ASP A 200 17.47 -14.17 10.03
N VAL A 201 16.83 -14.25 11.20
CA VAL A 201 16.21 -13.09 11.87
C VAL A 201 16.93 -12.71 13.17
N GLY A 202 18.04 -13.38 13.50
CA GLY A 202 18.75 -13.20 14.75
C GLY A 202 17.84 -13.38 15.97
N MET A 203 17.90 -12.45 16.93
CA MET A 203 17.10 -12.50 18.17
C MET A 203 15.64 -12.04 18.01
N ALA A 204 15.19 -11.64 16.81
CA ALA A 204 13.79 -11.27 16.61
C ALA A 204 12.87 -12.49 16.81
N THR A 205 11.66 -12.27 17.31
CA THR A 205 10.63 -13.31 17.49
C THR A 205 9.44 -13.13 16.55
N GLU A 206 9.55 -12.18 15.63
CA GLU A 206 8.58 -11.92 14.58
C GLU A 206 9.28 -11.31 13.35
N ARG A 207 8.71 -11.57 12.17
CA ARG A 207 9.16 -11.03 10.90
C ARG A 207 7.98 -10.88 9.94
N VAL A 208 7.94 -9.76 9.22
CA VAL A 208 7.04 -9.57 8.08
C VAL A 208 7.78 -10.00 6.81
N LEU A 209 7.14 -10.85 6.01
CA LEU A 209 7.60 -11.32 4.71
C LEU A 209 6.64 -10.81 3.63
N THR A 210 7.18 -10.46 2.46
CA THR A 210 6.40 -10.13 1.26
C THR A 210 6.48 -11.32 0.32
N LEU A 211 5.33 -11.92 0.00
CA LEU A 211 5.21 -13.19 -0.71
C LEU A 211 4.19 -13.09 -1.83
N ASP A 212 4.27 -13.99 -2.80
CA ASP A 212 3.29 -14.10 -3.89
C ASP A 212 1.95 -14.62 -3.35
N LYS A 213 0.83 -14.09 -3.83
CA LYS A 213 -0.50 -14.44 -3.35
C LYS A 213 -1.06 -15.71 -3.99
N ASP A 214 -0.56 -16.10 -5.16
CA ASP A 214 -1.17 -17.12 -6.00
C ASP A 214 -0.83 -18.55 -5.53
N HIS A 215 0.02 -18.68 -4.51
CA HIS A 215 0.54 -19.96 -4.07
C HIS A 215 0.44 -20.13 -2.53
N PRO A 216 0.11 -21.34 -2.05
CA PRO A 216 0.19 -21.63 -0.62
C PRO A 216 1.64 -21.68 -0.16
N TYR A 217 1.85 -21.42 1.13
CA TYR A 217 3.12 -21.46 1.82
C TYR A 217 3.05 -22.33 3.07
N PHE A 218 4.15 -23.04 3.32
CA PHE A 218 4.39 -23.78 4.53
C PHE A 218 5.55 -23.15 5.27
N PHE A 219 5.35 -22.78 6.54
CA PHE A 219 6.35 -22.10 7.37
C PHE A 219 6.81 -22.98 8.52
N ALA A 220 8.10 -22.96 8.82
CA ALA A 220 8.68 -23.50 10.04
C ALA A 220 9.80 -22.60 10.56
N VAL A 221 10.10 -22.70 11.85
CA VAL A 221 11.16 -21.93 12.51
C VAL A 221 12.13 -22.88 13.19
N THR A 222 13.43 -22.58 13.13
CA THR A 222 14.44 -23.22 13.97
C THR A 222 15.09 -22.19 14.88
N ALA A 223 15.59 -22.66 16.02
CA ALA A 223 16.48 -21.90 16.88
C ALA A 223 17.93 -22.35 16.61
N TYR A 224 18.87 -21.42 16.60
CA TYR A 224 20.30 -21.75 16.54
C TYR A 224 21.08 -21.18 17.72
N GLY A 225 22.09 -21.93 18.14
CA GLY A 225 22.95 -21.59 19.25
C GLY A 225 24.23 -20.89 18.84
N THR A 226 25.02 -20.48 19.84
CA THR A 226 26.33 -19.82 19.64
C THR A 226 27.41 -20.73 19.06
N SER A 227 27.18 -22.05 19.03
CA SER A 227 28.11 -23.02 18.43
C SER A 227 27.87 -23.18 16.92
N PRO A 228 28.92 -23.38 16.11
CA PRO A 228 28.75 -23.65 14.68
C PRO A 228 27.86 -24.88 14.45
N ASN A 229 26.95 -24.79 13.49
CA ASN A 229 26.00 -25.85 13.12
C ASN A 229 25.11 -26.35 14.27
N SER A 230 24.89 -25.52 15.30
CA SER A 230 23.93 -25.83 16.36
C SER A 230 22.56 -25.26 16.00
N GLU A 231 21.76 -26.05 15.31
CA GLU A 231 20.40 -25.70 14.91
C GLU A 231 19.43 -26.75 15.45
N SER A 232 18.28 -26.31 15.95
CA SER A 232 17.24 -27.20 16.45
C SER A 232 16.53 -27.94 15.32
N ASP A 233 15.70 -28.92 15.69
CA ASP A 233 14.65 -29.39 14.79
C ASP A 233 13.68 -28.24 14.44
N PHE A 234 12.94 -28.41 13.35
CA PHE A 234 11.88 -27.50 12.95
C PHE A 234 10.77 -27.43 13.99
N SER A 235 10.16 -26.25 14.12
CA SER A 235 8.86 -26.11 14.78
C SER A 235 7.78 -26.94 14.10
N GLU A 236 6.60 -27.00 14.72
CA GLU A 236 5.39 -27.37 13.99
C GLU A 236 5.24 -26.47 12.75
N GLU A 237 4.86 -27.10 11.65
CA GLU A 237 4.67 -26.41 10.37
C GLU A 237 3.32 -25.69 10.35
N VAL A 238 3.31 -24.48 9.78
CA VAL A 238 2.10 -23.70 9.58
C VAL A 238 1.82 -23.60 8.09
N HIS A 239 0.66 -24.10 7.67
CA HIS A 239 0.10 -23.85 6.35
C HIS A 239 -0.55 -22.47 6.32
N PHE A 240 -0.25 -21.69 5.29
CA PHE A 240 -0.81 -20.39 5.03
C PHE A 240 -1.08 -20.25 3.55
N GLU A 241 -2.26 -19.76 3.22
CA GLU A 241 -2.63 -19.34 1.88
C GLU A 241 -3.14 -17.92 2.01
N PHE A 242 -2.80 -17.05 1.06
CA PHE A 242 -3.49 -15.77 0.97
C PHE A 242 -4.93 -16.10 0.61
N SER A 243 -5.85 -15.81 1.53
CA SER A 243 -7.25 -15.77 1.13
C SER A 243 -7.37 -14.66 0.10
N ASP A 244 -8.06 -14.95 -1.00
CA ASP A 244 -8.70 -13.93 -1.79
C ASP A 244 -9.78 -13.27 -0.91
N GLU A 245 -9.35 -12.50 0.09
CA GLU A 245 -10.12 -11.35 0.51
C GLU A 245 -10.02 -10.39 -0.66
N VAL A 246 -10.87 -10.63 -1.67
CA VAL A 246 -11.50 -9.53 -2.37
C VAL A 246 -11.98 -8.64 -1.23
N GLU A 247 -11.38 -7.47 -1.09
CA GLU A 247 -11.97 -6.42 -0.26
C GLU A 247 -13.38 -6.25 -0.81
N GLY A 248 -14.34 -6.88 -0.13
CA GLY A 248 -15.72 -6.51 -0.25
C GLY A 248 -15.76 -5.05 0.13
N ASP A 249 -15.97 -4.21 -0.88
CA ASP A 249 -17.05 -3.24 -0.73
C ASP A 249 -18.21 -3.95 -0.05
N GLY A 250 -18.79 -3.33 0.98
CA GLY A 250 -19.71 -3.98 1.89
C GLY A 250 -21.06 -4.35 1.27
N GLU A 251 -21.06 -5.19 0.24
CA GLU A 251 -22.16 -5.95 -0.28
C GLU A 251 -21.63 -7.36 -0.57
N GLU A 252 -21.70 -8.18 0.46
CA GLU A 252 -21.66 -9.63 0.34
C GLU A 252 -22.57 -10.02 -0.84
N ASP A 253 -22.00 -10.76 -1.81
CA ASP A 253 -22.70 -11.55 -2.84
C ASP A 253 -23.66 -12.51 -2.12
N GLN A 254 -24.75 -11.95 -1.57
CA GLN A 254 -25.89 -12.70 -1.13
C GLN A 254 -26.39 -13.40 -2.40
N PRO A 255 -26.57 -14.73 -2.36
CA PRO A 255 -27.14 -15.43 -3.51
C PRO A 255 -28.41 -14.69 -3.91
N VAL A 256 -28.44 -14.21 -5.16
CA VAL A 256 -29.53 -13.38 -5.68
C VAL A 256 -30.87 -14.00 -5.26
N ASP A 257 -31.59 -13.30 -4.38
CA ASP A 257 -32.88 -13.77 -3.88
C ASP A 257 -33.90 -13.70 -5.02
N CYS A 258 -34.06 -14.81 -5.73
CA CYS A 258 -34.95 -14.90 -6.87
C CYS A 258 -36.44 -14.98 -6.50
N ASP A 259 -36.78 -14.98 -5.20
CA ASP A 259 -38.13 -14.78 -4.66
C ASP A 259 -38.39 -13.26 -4.47
N LEU A 260 -38.70 -12.63 -5.59
CA LEU A 260 -38.92 -11.19 -5.70
C LEU A 260 -40.28 -10.77 -5.19
N ASN A 261 -41.26 -11.66 -5.21
CA ASN A 261 -42.61 -11.36 -4.74
C ASN A 261 -42.82 -11.69 -3.24
N GLY A 262 -41.89 -12.44 -2.63
CA GLY A 262 -41.87 -12.80 -1.21
C GLY A 262 -42.85 -13.92 -0.84
N ASP A 263 -43.27 -14.75 -1.79
CA ASP A 263 -44.23 -15.84 -1.58
C ASP A 263 -43.58 -17.16 -1.15
N GLY A 264 -42.24 -17.22 -1.18
CA GLY A 264 -41.43 -18.37 -0.79
C GLY A 264 -41.19 -19.39 -1.91
N ASP A 265 -41.74 -19.19 -3.10
CA ASP A 265 -41.63 -20.09 -4.25
C ASP A 265 -41.00 -19.36 -5.45
N ILE A 266 -39.79 -19.76 -5.88
CA ILE A 266 -39.15 -19.17 -7.07
C ILE A 266 -39.86 -19.66 -8.34
N ASN A 267 -40.70 -18.81 -8.95
CA ASN A 267 -41.54 -19.19 -10.07
C ASN A 267 -41.85 -18.02 -11.05
N MET A 268 -42.78 -18.23 -11.98
CA MET A 268 -43.13 -17.21 -12.99
C MET A 268 -43.71 -15.91 -12.37
N GLY A 269 -44.23 -15.97 -11.14
CA GLY A 269 -44.65 -14.83 -10.34
C GLY A 269 -43.52 -13.84 -10.07
N ASP A 270 -42.31 -14.31 -9.79
CA ASP A 270 -41.12 -13.47 -9.56
C ASP A 270 -40.64 -12.81 -10.83
N TRP A 271 -40.67 -13.53 -11.95
CA TRP A 271 -40.37 -12.94 -13.26
C TRP A 271 -41.32 -11.78 -13.58
N PHE A 272 -42.61 -11.91 -13.25
CA PHE A 272 -43.58 -10.82 -13.40
C PHE A 272 -43.34 -9.67 -12.44
N ALA A 273 -42.87 -9.94 -11.21
CA ALA A 273 -42.49 -8.91 -10.25
C ALA A 273 -41.29 -8.10 -10.78
N PHE A 274 -40.23 -8.77 -11.24
CA PHE A 274 -39.07 -8.16 -11.87
C PHE A 274 -39.47 -7.26 -13.06
N ARG A 275 -40.22 -7.82 -14.02
CA ARG A 275 -40.64 -7.09 -15.22
C ARG A 275 -41.52 -5.87 -14.94
N ARG A 276 -42.27 -5.87 -13.84
CA ARG A 276 -43.09 -4.72 -13.42
C ARG A 276 -42.24 -3.57 -12.87
N ALA A 277 -41.14 -3.92 -12.22
CA ALA A 277 -40.20 -3.01 -11.59
C ALA A 277 -39.15 -2.44 -12.56
N MET A 278 -38.93 -3.08 -13.73
CA MET A 278 -38.05 -2.56 -14.78
C MET A 278 -38.34 -1.10 -15.16
N ASN A 279 -37.27 -0.34 -15.38
CA ASN A 279 -37.28 1.10 -15.64
C ASN A 279 -37.95 1.90 -14.51
N SER A 280 -37.68 1.53 -13.27
CA SER A 280 -38.03 2.34 -12.10
C SER A 280 -36.78 2.71 -11.31
N SER A 281 -36.90 3.71 -10.45
CA SER A 281 -35.82 4.15 -9.56
C SER A 281 -36.33 4.28 -8.13
N GLN A 282 -35.43 4.30 -7.16
CA GLN A 282 -35.76 4.40 -5.75
C GLN A 282 -36.69 5.60 -5.49
N GLY A 283 -37.87 5.32 -4.92
CA GLY A 283 -38.93 6.29 -4.70
C GLY A 283 -40.12 6.19 -5.67
N ASP A 284 -40.02 5.40 -6.73
CA ASP A 284 -41.16 5.07 -7.59
C ASP A 284 -42.08 4.02 -6.94
N ASP A 285 -43.40 4.13 -7.15
CA ASP A 285 -44.40 3.15 -6.66
C ASP A 285 -44.15 1.71 -7.17
N ARG A 286 -43.40 1.57 -8.27
CA ARG A 286 -43.08 0.29 -8.90
C ARG A 286 -41.69 -0.22 -8.55
N TYR A 287 -40.90 0.57 -7.82
CA TYR A 287 -39.55 0.18 -7.42
C TYR A 287 -39.62 -0.98 -6.43
N LEU A 288 -38.85 -2.01 -6.72
CA LEU A 288 -38.73 -3.20 -5.90
C LEU A 288 -37.28 -3.36 -5.50
N GLU A 289 -36.97 -3.04 -4.25
CA GLU A 289 -35.60 -3.06 -3.72
C GLU A 289 -34.89 -4.41 -3.95
N LYS A 290 -35.62 -5.52 -3.83
CA LYS A 290 -35.11 -6.87 -4.13
C LYS A 290 -34.68 -7.09 -5.59
N ALA A 291 -35.10 -6.23 -6.52
CA ALA A 291 -34.81 -6.34 -7.95
C ALA A 291 -33.74 -5.35 -8.43
N ASP A 292 -33.18 -4.52 -7.54
CA ASP A 292 -31.99 -3.70 -7.76
C ASP A 292 -30.76 -4.52 -7.29
N PHE A 293 -30.22 -5.35 -8.18
CA PHE A 293 -29.20 -6.35 -7.86
C PHE A 293 -27.80 -5.76 -7.77
N ASN A 294 -27.58 -4.57 -8.31
CA ASN A 294 -26.30 -3.85 -8.22
C ASN A 294 -26.37 -2.65 -7.26
N ALA A 295 -27.47 -2.52 -6.51
CA ALA A 295 -27.74 -1.50 -5.51
C ALA A 295 -27.51 -0.05 -6.00
N ASP A 296 -27.73 0.22 -7.29
CA ASP A 296 -27.47 1.54 -7.88
C ASP A 296 -28.67 2.51 -7.77
N GLY A 297 -29.75 2.04 -7.15
CA GLY A 297 -30.99 2.76 -6.95
C GLY A 297 -31.90 2.75 -8.17
N LYS A 298 -31.62 1.92 -9.18
CA LYS A 298 -32.41 1.76 -10.41
C LYS A 298 -32.57 0.28 -10.74
N ILE A 299 -33.65 0.00 -11.47
CA ILE A 299 -33.89 -1.34 -12.01
C ILE A 299 -33.83 -1.22 -13.53
N ASP A 300 -32.70 -1.60 -14.11
CA ASP A 300 -32.40 -1.40 -15.53
C ASP A 300 -31.79 -2.64 -16.22
N GLN A 301 -31.12 -2.42 -17.35
CA GLN A 301 -30.54 -3.49 -18.15
C GLN A 301 -29.46 -4.27 -17.38
N THR A 302 -28.79 -3.62 -16.43
CA THR A 302 -27.75 -4.22 -15.60
C THR A 302 -28.36 -5.29 -14.71
N ASP A 303 -29.45 -4.97 -14.02
CA ASP A 303 -30.23 -5.93 -13.21
C ASP A 303 -30.83 -7.04 -14.06
N GLU A 304 -31.28 -6.73 -15.27
CA GLU A 304 -31.82 -7.74 -16.18
C GLU A 304 -30.74 -8.76 -16.60
N ASN A 305 -29.49 -8.32 -16.78
CA ASN A 305 -28.39 -9.23 -17.09
C ASN A 305 -28.11 -10.15 -15.90
N THR A 306 -28.12 -9.61 -14.68
CA THR A 306 -27.95 -10.39 -13.43
C THR A 306 -29.10 -11.38 -13.23
N ALA A 307 -30.35 -10.94 -13.37
CA ALA A 307 -31.53 -11.80 -13.33
C ALA A 307 -31.48 -12.93 -14.36
N ASN A 308 -31.00 -12.63 -15.58
CA ASN A 308 -30.87 -13.62 -16.65
C ASN A 308 -29.80 -14.68 -16.35
N ALA A 309 -28.74 -14.32 -15.65
CA ALA A 309 -27.68 -15.23 -15.25
C ALA A 309 -28.08 -16.08 -14.02
N SER A 310 -28.73 -15.46 -13.03
CA SER A 310 -28.91 -16.07 -11.70
C SER A 310 -30.32 -16.63 -11.45
N CYS A 311 -31.37 -16.02 -12.02
CA CYS A 311 -32.77 -16.37 -11.70
C CYS A 311 -33.54 -17.01 -12.86
N LEU A 312 -33.11 -16.79 -14.11
CA LEU A 312 -33.88 -17.20 -15.29
C LEU A 312 -34.07 -18.70 -15.43
N GLU A 313 -33.08 -19.52 -15.05
CA GLU A 313 -33.23 -20.97 -15.04
C GLU A 313 -34.24 -21.43 -13.99
N ALA A 314 -34.20 -20.82 -12.79
CA ALA A 314 -35.14 -21.11 -11.71
C ALA A 314 -36.59 -20.78 -12.14
N TRP A 315 -36.82 -19.57 -12.68
CA TRP A 315 -38.14 -19.14 -13.18
C TRP A 315 -38.67 -19.98 -14.35
N ARG A 316 -37.79 -20.61 -15.15
CA ARG A 316 -38.16 -21.48 -16.28
C ARG A 316 -38.38 -22.94 -15.90
N SER A 317 -37.77 -23.38 -14.79
CA SER A 317 -37.86 -24.77 -14.32
C SER A 317 -39.19 -25.10 -13.64
N SER A 318 -39.93 -24.09 -13.18
CA SER A 318 -41.26 -24.21 -12.60
C SER A 318 -42.34 -24.26 -13.70
N ASN A 319 -42.59 -25.44 -14.25
CA ASN A 319 -43.77 -25.78 -15.08
C ASN A 319 -44.65 -26.80 -14.34
#